data_AF-A0A7Z9IWT2-F1
#
_entry.id   AF-A0A7Z9IWT2-F1
#
_cell.length_a   1.000
_cell.length_b   1.000
_cell.length_c   1.000
_cell.angle_alpha   90.00
_cell.angle_beta   90.00
_cell.angle_gamma   90.00
#
_symmetry.space_group_name_H-M   'P 1'
#
loop_
_entity.id
_entity.type
_entity.pdbx_description
1 polymer ?
#
loop_
_entity_poly.entity_id
_entity_poly.type
_entity_poly.pdbx_seq_one_letter_code
_entity_poly.pdbx_strand_id
1 'polypeptide(L)'
;WGVNRRRVVTLNDGRPGERSISVACMHCSDAPCMAVCPVDCFLQTGDGVVLHSKDLCIGCGYCLYACPFGAPQYPQAGNFGSRGKMDKCTFCAGGPEEDHSSAEFQKYGRNRLAEGKLPLCAEMCATKALLAGDSDKVSDIYRERVVARGFGSGAWGWGTAYQAKGGGARR
;
A
#
# COMPACT_ATOMS: atom_id res chain seq x y z
N TRP A 1 -18.09 10.83 -4.51
CA TRP A 1 -16.67 10.47 -4.44
C TRP A 1 -16.52 9.34 -3.44
N GLY A 2 -16.12 8.14 -3.90
CA GLY A 2 -16.04 6.93 -3.08
C GLY A 2 -14.71 6.76 -2.37
N VAL A 3 -14.56 5.65 -1.65
CA VAL A 3 -13.29 5.29 -0.99
C VAL A 3 -12.27 4.83 -2.04
N ASN A 4 -11.16 5.57 -2.16
CA ASN A 4 -10.03 5.19 -2.99
C ASN A 4 -8.99 4.41 -2.18
N ARG A 5 -9.03 3.08 -2.25
CA ARG A 5 -8.10 2.18 -1.52
C ARG A 5 -6.64 2.32 -1.97
N ARG A 6 -6.42 2.79 -3.20
CA ARG A 6 -5.12 3.12 -3.78
C ARG A 6 -5.27 4.44 -4.53
N ARG A 7 -4.30 5.35 -4.36
CA ARG A 7 -4.25 6.64 -5.05
C ARG A 7 -2.90 6.82 -5.74
N VAL A 8 -2.86 7.65 -6.77
CA VAL A 8 -1.62 8.10 -7.39
C VAL A 8 -1.45 9.57 -7.05
N VAL A 9 -0.28 9.91 -6.50
CA VAL A 9 0.11 11.29 -6.18
C VAL A 9 1.17 11.70 -7.19
N THR A 10 0.85 12.71 -7.98
CA THR A 10 1.80 13.29 -8.93
C THR A 10 2.55 14.43 -8.26
N LEU A 11 3.88 14.33 -8.25
CA LEU A 11 4.79 15.37 -7.80
C LEU A 11 5.23 16.20 -9.01
N ASN A 12 5.27 17.52 -8.86
CA ASN A 12 5.65 18.46 -9.92
C ASN A 12 4.79 18.37 -11.18
N ASP A 13 3.47 18.19 -11.01
CA ASP A 13 2.50 18.12 -12.10
C ASP A 13 2.66 19.31 -13.07
N GLY A 14 2.87 19.00 -14.36
CA GLY A 14 3.05 20.00 -15.41
C GLY A 14 4.42 20.71 -15.42
N ARG A 15 5.41 20.23 -14.66
CA ARG A 15 6.78 20.78 -14.63
C ARG A 15 7.83 19.72 -15.00
N PRO A 16 8.99 20.10 -15.57
CA PRO A 16 10.09 19.17 -15.79
C PRO A 16 10.47 18.43 -14.51
N GLY A 17 10.57 17.11 -14.59
CA GLY A 17 10.80 16.25 -13.42
C GLY A 17 9.53 15.77 -12.71
N GLU A 18 8.39 15.77 -13.39
CA GLU A 18 7.15 15.15 -12.93
C GLU A 18 7.35 13.67 -12.56
N ARG A 19 6.78 13.26 -11.41
CA ARG A 19 6.86 11.86 -10.93
C ARG A 19 5.54 11.43 -10.33
N SER A 20 5.07 10.25 -10.70
CA SER A 20 3.85 9.67 -10.16
C SER A 20 4.16 8.56 -9.15
N ILE A 21 3.64 8.71 -7.93
CA ILE A 21 3.85 7.76 -6.84
C ILE A 21 2.50 7.12 -6.48
N SER A 22 2.43 5.80 -6.53
CA SER A 22 1.25 5.08 -6.05
C SER A 22 1.31 4.89 -4.53
N VAL A 23 0.29 5.35 -3.82
CA VAL A 23 0.16 5.25 -2.37
C VAL A 23 -1.07 4.40 -2.04
N ALA A 24 -0.88 3.42 -1.16
CA ALA A 24 -1.93 2.55 -0.62
C ALA A 24 -1.63 2.24 0.86
N CYS A 25 -2.41 1.34 1.48
CA CYS A 25 -2.03 0.79 2.79
C CYS A 25 -0.75 -0.04 2.63
N MET A 26 0.23 0.20 3.50
CA MET A 26 1.51 -0.51 3.49
C MET A 26 1.50 -1.80 4.33
N HIS A 27 0.40 -2.08 5.05
CA HIS A 27 0.29 -3.26 5.92
C HIS A 27 1.49 -3.42 6.87
N CYS A 28 1.78 -2.35 7.62
CA CYS A 28 2.92 -2.28 8.52
C CYS A 28 2.93 -3.44 9.52
N SER A 29 4.12 -3.98 9.81
CA SER A 29 4.32 -4.98 10.86
C SER A 29 4.02 -4.41 12.25
N ASP A 30 4.52 -3.21 12.52
CA ASP A 30 4.10 -2.37 13.64
C ASP A 30 3.07 -1.36 13.14
N ALA A 31 1.79 -1.71 13.28
CA ALA A 31 0.68 -0.96 12.70
C ALA A 31 0.15 0.09 13.69
N PRO A 32 0.47 1.40 13.53
CA PRO A 32 -0.02 2.42 14.46
C PRO A 32 -1.54 2.55 14.41
N CYS A 33 -2.18 2.22 13.28
CA CYS A 33 -3.63 2.21 13.16
C CYS A 33 -4.31 1.14 14.03
N MET A 34 -3.63 0.02 14.30
CA MET A 34 -4.09 -1.02 15.22
C MET A 34 -3.95 -0.54 16.67
N ALA A 35 -2.79 0.01 17.03
CA ALA A 35 -2.49 0.47 18.39
C ALA A 35 -3.43 1.58 18.89
N VAL A 36 -3.97 2.43 18.01
CA VAL A 36 -4.88 3.53 18.40
C VAL A 36 -6.36 3.17 18.34
N CYS A 37 -6.71 1.94 17.97
CA CYS A 37 -8.12 1.56 17.83
C CYS A 37 -8.75 1.30 19.21
N PRO A 38 -9.78 2.06 19.63
CA PRO A 38 -10.38 1.87 20.96
C PRO A 38 -11.29 0.62 21.08
N VAL A 39 -11.56 -0.05 19.95
CA VAL A 39 -12.47 -1.20 19.86
C VAL A 39 -11.79 -2.42 19.23
N ASP A 40 -10.46 -2.38 19.10
CA ASP A 40 -9.63 -3.46 18.56
C ASP A 40 -10.18 -4.10 17.27
N CYS A 41 -10.61 -3.25 16.32
CA CYS A 41 -11.21 -3.75 15.08
C CYS A 41 -10.19 -4.24 14.04
N PHE A 42 -8.89 -4.09 14.30
CA PHE A 42 -7.83 -4.52 13.39
C PHE A 42 -7.28 -5.87 13.81
N LEU A 43 -6.91 -6.69 12.83
CA LEU A 43 -6.19 -7.93 13.02
C LEU A 43 -5.09 -8.05 11.97
N GLN A 44 -4.04 -8.80 12.27
CA GLN A 44 -2.97 -9.10 11.33
C GLN A 44 -3.03 -10.58 10.98
N THR A 45 -3.07 -10.89 9.69
CA THR A 45 -3.03 -12.28 9.21
C THR A 45 -1.61 -12.85 9.30
N GLY A 46 -1.48 -14.18 9.18
CA GLY A 46 -0.17 -14.84 9.09
C GLY A 46 0.68 -14.36 7.92
N ASP A 47 0.05 -13.91 6.84
CA ASP A 47 0.72 -13.32 5.66
C ASP A 47 1.15 -11.85 5.88
N GLY A 48 0.97 -11.30 7.08
CA GLY A 48 1.31 -9.92 7.42
C GLY A 48 0.27 -8.88 6.95
N VAL A 49 -0.88 -9.30 6.44
CA VAL A 49 -1.93 -8.38 5.98
C VAL A 49 -2.70 -7.86 7.18
N VAL A 50 -2.62 -6.54 7.40
CA VAL A 50 -3.51 -5.87 8.36
C VAL A 50 -4.94 -5.80 7.79
N LEU A 51 -5.88 -6.56 8.36
CA LEU A 51 -7.31 -6.55 8.07
C LEU A 51 -8.08 -5.67 9.07
N HIS A 52 -9.34 -5.35 8.75
CA HIS A 52 -10.20 -4.54 9.61
C HIS A 52 -11.62 -5.11 9.61
N SER A 53 -12.22 -5.24 10.80
CA SER A 53 -13.63 -5.61 10.96
C SER A 53 -14.53 -4.40 10.82
N LYS A 54 -15.43 -4.42 9.81
CA LYS A 54 -16.42 -3.36 9.59
C LYS A 54 -17.55 -3.41 10.61
N ASP A 55 -17.79 -4.56 11.21
CA ASP A 55 -18.83 -4.70 12.25
C ASP A 55 -18.40 -3.99 13.52
N LEU A 56 -17.17 -4.25 13.98
CA LEU A 56 -16.60 -3.62 15.17
C LEU A 56 -16.25 -2.13 14.98
N CYS A 57 -15.92 -1.72 13.76
CA CYS A 57 -15.49 -0.34 13.51
C CYS A 57 -16.58 0.69 13.86
N ILE A 58 -16.32 1.56 14.83
CA ILE A 58 -17.25 2.63 15.23
C ILE A 58 -17.07 3.95 14.45
N GLY A 59 -16.12 4.01 13.53
CA GLY A 59 -15.90 5.20 12.70
C GLY A 59 -15.25 6.40 13.42
N CYS A 60 -14.50 6.16 14.51
CA CYS A 60 -13.95 7.23 15.36
C CYS A 60 -12.88 8.10 14.68
N GLY A 61 -12.17 7.61 13.65
CA GLY A 61 -11.20 8.40 12.90
C GLY A 61 -9.75 8.34 13.40
N TYR A 62 -9.45 7.81 14.59
CA TYR A 62 -8.08 7.83 15.12
C TYR A 62 -7.05 7.12 14.24
N CYS A 63 -7.46 6.01 13.61
CA CYS A 63 -6.59 5.28 12.68
C CYS A 63 -6.16 6.12 11.46
N LEU A 64 -7.00 7.06 10.99
CA LEU A 64 -6.64 7.96 9.89
C LEU A 64 -5.52 8.91 10.31
N TYR A 65 -5.60 9.49 11.50
CA TYR A 65 -4.59 10.41 12.03
C TYR A 65 -3.28 9.69 12.37
N ALA A 66 -3.35 8.44 12.83
CA ALA A 66 -2.17 7.66 13.16
C ALA A 66 -1.43 7.09 11.95
N CYS A 67 -2.10 6.95 10.80
CA CYS A 67 -1.49 6.34 9.62
C CYS A 67 -0.62 7.35 8.85
N PRO A 68 0.71 7.15 8.73
CA PRO A 68 1.59 8.09 8.01
C PRO A 68 1.29 8.16 6.51
N PHE A 69 0.63 7.13 5.96
CA PHE A 69 0.27 7.07 4.55
C PHE A 69 -1.13 7.61 4.25
N GLY A 70 -1.92 7.94 5.28
CA GLY A 70 -3.33 8.31 5.14
C GLY A 70 -4.17 7.23 4.44
N ALA A 71 -3.83 5.96 4.67
CA ALA A 71 -4.47 4.82 4.00
C ALA A 71 -5.91 4.55 4.48
N PRO A 72 -6.27 4.75 5.76
CA PRO A 72 -7.66 4.68 6.20
C PRO A 72 -8.50 5.75 5.50
N GLN A 73 -9.60 5.38 4.84
CA GLN A 73 -10.56 6.29 4.22
C GLN A 73 -12.00 6.03 4.69
N TYR A 74 -12.80 7.09 4.76
CA TYR A 74 -14.16 7.05 5.30
C TYR A 74 -15.20 7.37 4.21
N PRO A 75 -16.27 6.58 4.05
CA PRO A 75 -17.28 6.76 3.02
C PRO A 75 -18.24 7.91 3.41
N GLN A 76 -17.79 9.15 3.24
CA GLN A 76 -18.52 10.41 3.47
C GLN A 76 -19.11 10.57 4.90
N ALA A 77 -19.36 11.83 5.31
CA ALA A 77 -19.99 12.08 6.60
C ALA A 77 -21.48 11.76 6.50
N GLY A 78 -21.94 10.72 7.21
CA GLY A 78 -23.34 10.45 7.43
C GLY A 78 -23.98 11.48 8.37
N ASN A 79 -25.28 11.31 8.63
CA ASN A 79 -26.03 12.18 9.53
C ASN A 79 -25.34 12.26 10.91
N PHE A 80 -25.41 13.45 11.53
CA PHE A 80 -24.78 13.76 12.83
C PHE A 80 -23.25 13.71 12.87
N GLY A 81 -22.56 13.85 11.73
CA GLY A 81 -21.09 13.89 11.69
C GLY A 81 -20.42 12.52 11.86
N SER A 82 -21.19 11.44 11.74
CA SER A 82 -20.66 10.09 11.68
C SER A 82 -19.83 9.92 10.41
N ARG A 83 -18.58 9.44 10.50
CA ARG A 83 -17.71 9.25 9.33
C ARG A 83 -18.02 7.96 8.54
N GLY A 84 -19.00 7.18 9.00
CA GLY A 84 -19.24 5.84 8.51
C GLY A 84 -18.15 4.84 8.91
N LYS A 85 -18.25 3.62 8.37
CA LYS A 85 -17.28 2.55 8.62
C LYS A 85 -16.01 2.80 7.81
N MET A 86 -14.87 2.66 8.46
CA MET A 86 -13.57 2.77 7.81
C MET A 86 -13.41 1.72 6.71
N ASP A 87 -12.82 2.11 5.58
CA ASP A 87 -12.33 1.18 4.55
C ASP A 87 -10.90 1.57 4.09
N LYS A 88 -10.06 0.56 3.83
CA LYS A 88 -8.67 0.73 3.37
C LYS A 88 -8.30 -0.40 2.42
N CYS A 89 -7.13 -0.31 1.79
CA CYS A 89 -6.56 -1.46 1.09
C CYS A 89 -6.38 -2.64 2.07
N THR A 90 -6.99 -3.78 1.72
CA THR A 90 -6.87 -5.07 2.41
C THR A 90 -5.96 -6.03 1.66
N PHE A 91 -5.12 -5.54 0.76
CA PHE A 91 -4.32 -6.37 -0.16
C PHE A 91 -5.16 -7.35 -1.01
N CYS A 92 -6.44 -7.03 -1.22
CA CYS A 92 -7.44 -7.93 -1.81
C CYS A 92 -7.63 -9.25 -1.02
N ALA A 93 -7.36 -9.25 0.28
CA ALA A 93 -7.51 -10.39 1.19
C ALA A 93 -8.87 -10.40 1.92
N GLY A 94 -9.90 -9.74 1.37
CA GLY A 94 -11.22 -9.71 1.98
C GLY A 94 -11.26 -9.08 3.39
N GLY A 95 -11.86 -9.80 4.33
CA GLY A 95 -12.11 -9.39 5.71
C GLY A 95 -11.87 -10.52 6.73
N PRO A 96 -12.25 -10.33 8.00
CA PRO A 96 -12.13 -11.36 9.06
C PRO A 96 -13.14 -12.51 8.94
N GLU A 97 -14.08 -12.43 8.00
CA GLU A 97 -15.13 -13.41 7.82
C GLU A 97 -14.59 -14.65 7.10
N GLU A 98 -15.38 -15.73 7.05
CA GLU A 98 -14.99 -16.91 6.31
C GLU A 98 -14.77 -16.58 4.82
N ASP A 99 -13.64 -17.07 4.28
CA ASP A 99 -13.26 -16.87 2.89
C ASP A 99 -14.36 -17.36 1.94
N HIS A 100 -14.66 -16.56 0.92
CA HIS A 100 -15.69 -16.83 -0.09
C HIS A 100 -17.13 -16.82 0.43
N SER A 101 -17.36 -16.35 1.66
CA SER A 101 -18.72 -16.13 2.16
C SER A 101 -19.41 -14.97 1.44
N SER A 102 -20.75 -15.02 1.40
CA SER A 102 -21.56 -13.93 0.84
C SER A 102 -21.41 -12.62 1.64
N ALA A 103 -21.21 -12.73 2.96
CA ALA A 103 -20.98 -11.61 3.87
C ALA A 103 -19.66 -10.89 3.55
N GLU A 104 -18.58 -11.65 3.37
CA GLU A 104 -17.27 -11.13 2.99
C GLU A 104 -17.34 -10.37 1.68
N PHE A 105 -17.97 -10.98 0.67
CA PHE A 105 -18.10 -10.37 -0.65
C PHE A 105 -18.86 -9.04 -0.60
N GLN A 106 -19.93 -8.96 0.18
CA GLN A 106 -20.72 -7.73 0.35
C GLN A 106 -19.93 -6.63 1.07
N LYS A 107 -19.16 -6.98 2.10
CA LYS A 107 -18.44 -5.99 2.92
C LYS A 107 -17.12 -5.54 2.30
N TYR A 108 -16.33 -6.45 1.73
CA TYR A 108 -14.94 -6.20 1.32
C TYR A 108 -14.71 -6.34 -0.18
N GLY A 109 -15.62 -7.02 -0.89
CA GLY A 109 -15.48 -7.42 -2.28
C GLY A 109 -14.80 -8.79 -2.41
N ARG A 110 -14.31 -9.12 -3.60
CA ARG A 110 -13.61 -10.41 -3.81
C ARG A 110 -12.31 -10.51 -3.03
N ASN A 111 -12.16 -11.61 -2.31
CA ASN A 111 -10.91 -12.06 -1.75
C ASN A 111 -10.09 -12.78 -2.83
N ARG A 112 -9.07 -12.09 -3.35
CA ARG A 112 -8.18 -12.63 -4.40
C ARG A 112 -7.06 -13.48 -3.83
N LEU A 113 -6.63 -13.22 -2.59
CA LEU A 113 -5.58 -14.02 -1.97
C LEU A 113 -6.08 -15.44 -1.70
N ALA A 114 -7.31 -15.59 -1.21
CA ALA A 114 -7.94 -16.90 -1.04
C ALA A 114 -8.11 -17.66 -2.39
N GLU A 115 -8.32 -16.95 -3.50
CA GLU A 115 -8.33 -17.54 -4.86
C GLU A 115 -6.92 -17.93 -5.38
N GLY A 116 -5.84 -17.69 -4.63
CA GLY A 116 -4.46 -17.88 -5.08
C GLY A 116 -4.01 -16.88 -6.15
N LYS A 117 -4.72 -15.75 -6.28
CA LYS A 117 -4.43 -14.70 -7.28
C LYS A 117 -3.73 -13.52 -6.64
N LEU A 118 -3.00 -12.77 -7.47
CA LEU A 118 -2.39 -11.52 -7.04
C LEU A 118 -3.45 -10.43 -6.78
N PRO A 119 -3.14 -9.43 -5.93
CA PRO A 119 -3.98 -8.26 -5.77
C PRO A 119 -4.25 -7.57 -7.12
N LEU A 120 -5.48 -7.10 -7.32
CA LEU A 120 -5.94 -6.58 -8.61
C LEU A 120 -5.03 -5.46 -9.16
N CYS A 121 -4.57 -4.58 -8.29
CA CYS A 121 -3.70 -3.47 -8.69
C CYS A 121 -2.33 -3.91 -9.21
N ALA A 122 -1.76 -5.01 -8.71
CA ALA A 122 -0.48 -5.54 -9.19
C ALA A 122 -0.66 -6.33 -10.49
N GLU A 123 -1.75 -7.10 -10.59
CA GLU A 123 -2.05 -7.91 -11.76
C GLU A 123 -2.36 -7.04 -12.99
N MET A 124 -3.19 -6.01 -12.82
CA MET A 124 -3.65 -5.12 -13.89
C MET A 124 -2.62 -4.03 -14.26
N CYS A 125 -1.52 -3.89 -13.51
CA CYS A 125 -0.52 -2.87 -13.79
C CYS A 125 0.22 -3.20 -15.10
N ALA A 126 -0.17 -2.54 -16.19
CA ALA A 126 0.40 -2.75 -17.53
C ALA A 126 1.92 -2.53 -17.56
N THR A 127 2.41 -1.51 -16.84
CA THR A 127 3.85 -1.17 -16.78
C THR A 127 4.64 -2.00 -15.77
N LYS A 128 3.97 -2.91 -15.03
CA LYS A 128 4.56 -3.70 -13.94
C LYS A 128 5.34 -2.85 -12.92
N ALA A 129 4.87 -1.63 -12.68
CA ALA A 129 5.33 -0.75 -11.62
C ALA A 129 4.91 -1.27 -10.23
N LEU A 130 3.76 -1.94 -10.16
CA LEU A 130 3.27 -2.60 -8.95
C LEU A 130 3.57 -4.09 -9.03
N LEU A 131 4.23 -4.60 -7.99
CA LEU A 131 4.50 -6.01 -7.79
C LEU A 131 3.87 -6.44 -6.47
N ALA A 132 3.42 -7.69 -6.41
CA ALA A 132 2.87 -8.32 -5.22
C ALA A 132 3.26 -9.79 -5.22
N GLY A 133 3.49 -10.35 -4.05
CA GLY A 133 3.95 -11.71 -3.83
C GLY A 133 4.85 -11.78 -2.60
N ASP A 134 5.41 -12.96 -2.34
CA ASP A 134 6.33 -13.19 -1.23
C ASP A 134 7.55 -12.26 -1.32
N SER A 135 8.04 -11.82 -0.17
CA SER A 135 9.16 -10.87 -0.05
C SER A 135 10.38 -11.32 -0.86
N ASP A 136 10.74 -12.59 -0.79
CA ASP A 136 11.92 -13.14 -1.47
C ASP A 136 11.78 -13.06 -2.99
N LYS A 137 10.62 -13.49 -3.52
CA LYS A 137 10.33 -13.46 -4.96
C LYS A 137 10.31 -12.03 -5.51
N VAL A 138 9.70 -11.08 -4.78
CA VAL A 138 9.65 -9.67 -5.19
C VAL A 138 11.05 -9.05 -5.14
N SER A 139 11.86 -9.41 -4.15
CA SER A 139 13.25 -8.95 -4.00
C SER A 139 14.13 -9.44 -5.15
N ASP A 140 13.96 -10.68 -5.60
CA ASP A 140 14.71 -11.22 -6.73
C ASP A 140 14.35 -10.54 -8.05
N ILE A 141 13.05 -10.33 -8.31
CA ILE A 141 12.60 -9.53 -9.47
C ILE A 141 13.22 -8.13 -9.44
N TYR A 142 13.28 -7.51 -8.25
CA TYR A 142 13.88 -6.18 -8.10
C TYR A 142 15.38 -6.20 -8.40
N ARG A 143 16.12 -7.19 -7.88
CA ARG A 143 17.56 -7.38 -8.15
C ARG A 143 17.82 -7.53 -9.65
N GLU A 144 17.08 -8.40 -10.33
CA GLU A 144 17.19 -8.59 -11.78
C GLU A 144 16.94 -7.30 -12.55
N ARG A 145 15.90 -6.54 -12.18
CA ARG A 145 15.60 -5.23 -12.81
C ARG A 145 16.70 -4.22 -12.61
N VAL A 146 17.31 -4.17 -11.42
CA VAL A 146 18.42 -3.26 -11.12
C VAL A 146 19.65 -3.61 -11.97
N VAL A 147 19.96 -4.91 -12.10
CA VAL A 147 21.06 -5.39 -12.95
C VAL A 147 20.79 -5.08 -14.42
N ALA A 148 19.61 -5.43 -14.93
CA ALA A 148 19.26 -5.25 -16.34
C ALA A 148 19.16 -3.78 -16.76
N ARG A 149 18.65 -2.90 -15.90
CA ARG A 149 18.58 -1.45 -16.19
C ARG A 149 19.94 -0.78 -16.20
N GLY A 150 20.98 -1.42 -15.64
CA GLY A 150 22.29 -0.84 -15.48
C GLY A 150 22.21 0.41 -14.61
N PHE A 151 22.36 0.27 -13.30
CA PHE A 151 22.67 1.44 -12.47
C PHE A 151 24.04 1.96 -12.92
N GLY A 152 24.07 2.94 -13.84
CA GLY A 152 25.31 3.54 -14.34
C GLY A 152 26.21 3.92 -13.16
N SER A 153 27.42 3.34 -13.09
CA SER A 153 28.46 3.57 -12.07
C SER A 153 28.10 3.48 -10.57
N GLY A 154 26.84 3.23 -10.20
CA GLY A 154 26.35 3.37 -8.83
C GLY A 154 25.92 2.07 -8.15
N ALA A 155 25.90 0.95 -8.86
CA ALA A 155 25.70 -0.35 -8.23
C ALA A 155 27.01 -0.78 -7.54
N TRP A 156 26.96 -0.88 -6.21
CA TRP A 156 28.06 -1.28 -5.32
C TRP A 156 29.22 -0.30 -5.22
N GLY A 157 29.13 0.66 -4.29
CA GLY A 157 30.30 1.15 -3.56
C GLY A 157 31.41 1.83 -4.35
N TRP A 158 31.35 1.99 -5.68
CA TRP A 158 32.41 2.63 -6.47
C TRP A 158 32.58 4.11 -6.11
N GLY A 159 31.49 4.83 -5.82
CA GLY A 159 31.54 6.21 -5.31
C GLY A 159 32.01 6.34 -3.86
N THR A 160 31.97 5.26 -3.08
CA THR A 160 32.49 5.19 -1.70
C THR A 160 33.94 4.67 -1.68
N ALA A 161 34.30 3.77 -2.60
CA ALA A 161 35.61 3.14 -2.74
C ALA A 161 36.61 4.06 -3.46
N TYR A 162 36.15 4.88 -4.40
CA TYR A 162 36.93 5.92 -5.04
C TYR A 162 36.30 7.26 -4.71
N GLN A 163 36.91 8.00 -3.77
CA GLN A 163 36.55 9.40 -3.55
C GLN A 163 36.53 10.10 -4.90
N ALA A 164 35.41 10.75 -5.23
CA ALA A 164 35.30 11.60 -6.40
C ALA A 164 36.29 12.77 -6.26
N LYS A 165 37.53 12.56 -6.67
CA LYS A 165 38.51 13.61 -6.87
C LYS A 165 38.19 14.33 -8.16
N GLY A 166 37.94 15.63 -8.03
CA GLY A 166 38.35 16.59 -9.05
C GLY A 166 37.17 17.20 -9.80
N GLY A 167 37.01 18.51 -9.57
CA GLY A 167 36.11 19.35 -10.33
C GLY A 167 36.52 19.45 -11.81
N GLY A 168 35.57 19.92 -12.60
CA GLY A 168 35.80 20.14 -14.02
C GLY A 168 34.53 20.63 -14.69
N ALA A 169 34.29 21.94 -14.60
CA ALA A 169 33.29 22.65 -15.37
C ALA A 169 33.35 22.27 -16.86
N ARG A 170 32.18 22.19 -17.49
CA ARG A 170 31.96 22.38 -18.94
C ARG A 170 30.45 22.66 -19.09
N ARG A 171 30.11 23.95 -19.18
CA ARG A 171 29.60 24.65 -20.38
C ARG A 171 28.24 24.13 -20.82
#